data_AF-A0A257A310-F1
#
_entry.id   AF-A0A257A310-F1
#
_cell.length_a   1.000
_cell.length_b   1.000
_cell.length_c   1.000
_cell.angle_alpha   90.00
_cell.angle_beta   90.00
_cell.angle_gamma   90.00
#
_symmetry.space_group_name_H-M   'P 1'
#
loop_
_entity.id
_entity.type
_entity.pdbx_description
1 polymer ?
#
loop_
_entity_poly.entity_id
_entity_poly.type
_entity_poly.pdbx_seq_one_letter_code
_entity_poly.pdbx_strand_id
1 'polypeptide(L)'
;MKGQRFKWYVPVRYSHLDDNSSWETGYISDLYYADIYAYDNGNIIFDDWDSNGNGVFAEWTPSNKDILDLYPDVYVGRLPCRNKMEVKTMVDKIITYESNTYGQQWFKKMVVIGGDSFPDQEFGTDYIEGQVECDYALSFMEGFEHTRIYVEGGDYEFTPENAERILSEGEGFVYFSGHGNPASWATHPHNDFETWIDFGLKNIRALSNGNKLPVLVVGGCHNSQFNVTLLRFLKEGIWAYYLGEMSPECWGWLMTSQAKGGSIATIGNTGLGYGTVGDGPVDEVPDSEPDGIPDCIQYLGGWLEPHFFHSYNEKGKDILGETWGTTLTDYLNQFPIDWTKDWQGERPYTIEQVNVKTVQEWVLFGDPSL
;
A
#
# COMPACT_ATOMS: atom_id res chain seq x y z
N MET A 1 -14.35 -2.95 25.39
CA MET A 1 -14.94 -3.23 24.06
C MET A 1 -14.24 -4.45 23.46
N LYS A 2 -14.98 -5.47 22.98
CA LYS A 2 -14.37 -6.63 22.30
C LYS A 2 -13.86 -6.16 20.93
N GLY A 3 -12.69 -6.63 20.49
CA GLY A 3 -12.07 -6.22 19.22
C GLY A 3 -11.13 -5.01 19.30
N GLN A 4 -11.30 -4.10 20.26
CA GLN A 4 -10.46 -2.90 20.42
C GLN A 4 -9.28 -3.10 21.39
N ARG A 5 -8.90 -4.34 21.70
CA ARG A 5 -7.80 -4.62 22.63
C ARG A 5 -6.53 -4.87 21.81
N PHE A 6 -5.37 -4.63 22.40
CA PHE A 6 -4.05 -5.00 21.86
C PHE A 6 -3.80 -6.53 21.88
N LYS A 7 -4.83 -7.34 21.64
CA LYS A 7 -4.76 -8.80 21.65
C LYS A 7 -5.12 -9.33 20.28
N TRP A 8 -4.34 -10.30 19.83
CA TRP A 8 -4.45 -10.90 18.51
C TRP A 8 -4.83 -12.36 18.60
N TYR A 9 -5.65 -12.83 17.66
CA TYR A 9 -5.97 -14.26 17.51
C TYR A 9 -5.00 -14.94 16.54
N VAL A 10 -4.66 -14.24 15.47
CA VAL A 10 -3.53 -14.57 14.59
C VAL A 10 -2.40 -13.62 14.99
N PRO A 11 -1.20 -14.11 15.31
CA PRO A 11 -0.08 -13.24 15.68
C PRO A 11 0.13 -12.11 14.66
N VAL A 12 0.69 -11.01 15.11
CA VAL A 12 1.11 -9.91 14.25
C VAL A 12 2.60 -9.77 14.39
N ARG A 13 3.28 -9.63 13.26
CA ARG A 13 4.73 -9.49 13.19
C ARG A 13 5.07 -8.05 12.91
N TYR A 14 6.06 -7.56 13.66
CA TYR A 14 6.60 -6.23 13.49
C TYR A 14 7.98 -6.39 12.87
N SER A 15 8.21 -5.64 11.80
CA SER A 15 9.56 -5.32 11.36
C SER A 15 10.13 -4.27 12.30
N HIS A 16 11.38 -4.46 12.71
CA HIS A 16 12.14 -3.54 13.55
C HIS A 16 13.17 -2.76 12.72
N LEU A 17 12.96 -2.66 11.42
CA LEU A 17 13.68 -1.74 10.55
C LEU A 17 13.32 -0.31 10.93
N ASP A 18 14.34 0.44 11.32
CA ASP A 18 14.25 1.87 11.60
C ASP A 18 14.83 2.61 10.39
N ASP A 19 14.03 3.44 9.73
CA ASP A 19 14.49 4.32 8.64
C ASP A 19 14.76 5.74 9.17
N ASN A 20 14.70 5.91 10.50
CA ASN A 20 14.83 7.18 11.22
C ASN A 20 13.92 8.27 10.65
N SER A 21 12.72 7.88 10.23
CA SER A 21 11.57 8.76 9.94
C SER A 21 11.02 9.49 11.18
N SER A 22 11.82 9.59 12.23
CA SER A 22 11.57 10.22 13.54
C SER A 22 10.59 9.49 14.45
N TRP A 23 9.41 9.10 13.97
CA TRP A 23 8.33 8.62 14.83
C TRP A 23 7.92 7.16 14.58
N GLU A 24 8.21 6.61 13.40
CA GLU A 24 8.02 5.21 13.11
C GLU A 24 9.34 4.46 13.26
N THR A 25 9.42 3.60 14.29
CA THR A 25 10.61 2.77 14.59
C THR A 25 10.33 1.28 14.35
N GLY A 26 9.28 1.00 13.59
CA GLY A 26 8.83 -0.33 13.25
C GLY A 26 7.36 -0.35 12.84
N TYR A 27 7.02 -1.29 11.99
CA TYR A 27 5.73 -1.39 11.32
C TYR A 27 5.32 -2.86 11.20
N ILE A 28 4.04 -3.11 10.98
CA ILE A 28 3.52 -4.48 10.92
C ILE A 28 3.72 -5.07 9.52
N SER A 29 4.20 -6.30 9.42
CA SER A 29 4.43 -6.95 8.13
C SER A 29 3.78 -8.33 8.11
N ASP A 30 2.92 -8.54 7.12
CA ASP A 30 2.42 -9.89 6.81
C ASP A 30 3.34 -10.63 5.81
N LEU A 31 4.33 -9.95 5.23
CA LEU A 31 5.35 -10.58 4.37
C LEU A 31 6.13 -11.66 5.14
N TYR A 32 6.32 -11.49 6.46
CA TYR A 32 6.88 -12.55 7.35
C TYR A 32 6.16 -13.90 7.22
N TYR A 33 4.85 -13.91 6.91
CA TYR A 33 4.10 -15.16 6.77
C TYR A 33 4.17 -15.74 5.36
N ALA A 34 4.64 -14.95 4.40
CA ALA A 34 4.74 -15.29 3.00
C ALA A 34 6.17 -15.73 2.63
N ASP A 35 7.17 -15.06 3.20
CA ASP A 35 8.61 -15.34 3.09
C ASP A 35 9.03 -16.34 4.18
N ILE A 36 9.27 -17.59 3.79
CA ILE A 36 9.45 -18.75 4.68
C ILE A 36 10.83 -19.37 4.49
N TYR A 37 11.43 -19.20 3.32
CA TYR A 37 12.68 -19.82 2.92
C TYR A 37 13.67 -18.79 2.39
N ALA A 38 14.93 -18.96 2.77
CA ALA A 38 16.06 -18.23 2.19
C ALA A 38 17.07 -19.20 1.54
N TYR A 39 17.99 -18.66 0.75
CA TYR A 39 19.10 -19.40 0.18
C TYR A 39 20.42 -19.07 0.89
N ASP A 40 21.00 -20.05 1.58
CA ASP A 40 22.35 -19.98 2.13
C ASP A 40 23.29 -20.92 1.38
N ASN A 41 24.28 -20.35 0.69
CA ASN A 41 25.27 -21.09 -0.10
C ASN A 41 24.64 -22.12 -1.07
N GLY A 42 23.50 -21.75 -1.68
CA GLY A 42 22.75 -22.59 -2.61
C GLY A 42 21.86 -23.67 -1.96
N ASN A 43 21.74 -23.70 -0.63
CA ASN A 43 20.81 -24.56 0.09
C ASN A 43 19.61 -23.77 0.58
N ILE A 44 18.44 -24.39 0.50
CA ILE A 44 17.20 -23.84 1.07
C ILE A 44 17.27 -23.98 2.59
N ILE A 45 17.13 -22.87 3.30
CA ILE A 45 17.04 -22.79 4.77
C ILE A 45 15.72 -22.10 5.14
N PHE A 46 15.26 -22.30 6.37
CA PHE A 46 14.11 -21.55 6.89
C PHE A 46 14.53 -20.12 7.22
N ASP A 47 13.79 -19.13 6.75
CA ASP A 47 13.98 -17.74 7.13
C ASP A 47 13.05 -17.41 8.30
N ASP A 48 13.63 -17.20 9.49
CA ASP A 48 12.87 -16.85 10.69
C ASP A 48 12.82 -15.34 10.95
N TRP A 49 13.41 -14.54 10.05
CA TRP A 49 13.62 -13.10 10.15
C TRP A 49 14.38 -12.66 11.41
N ASP A 50 15.22 -13.52 12.00
CA ASP A 50 16.08 -13.22 13.15
C ASP A 50 17.47 -13.83 12.90
N SER A 51 18.08 -13.42 11.79
CA SER A 51 19.36 -13.97 11.30
C SER A 51 20.52 -13.82 12.29
N ASN A 52 20.42 -12.86 13.23
CA ASN A 52 21.41 -12.66 14.29
C ASN A 52 21.05 -13.38 15.61
N GLY A 53 19.84 -13.94 15.72
CA GLY A 53 19.37 -14.80 16.81
C GLY A 53 19.14 -14.09 18.15
N ASN A 54 18.83 -12.79 18.13
CA ASN A 54 18.64 -12.00 19.34
C ASN A 54 17.16 -11.84 19.75
N GLY A 55 16.23 -12.34 18.94
CA GLY A 55 14.79 -12.31 19.18
C GLY A 55 14.09 -11.00 18.79
N VAL A 56 14.77 -10.10 18.07
CA VAL A 56 14.22 -8.90 17.45
C VAL A 56 14.14 -9.19 15.95
N PHE A 57 12.92 -9.19 15.40
CA PHE A 57 12.68 -9.67 14.04
C PHE A 57 12.80 -8.56 13.01
N ALA A 58 13.45 -8.85 11.88
CA ALA A 58 13.66 -7.94 10.77
C ALA A 58 14.19 -6.58 11.21
N GLU A 59 15.17 -6.58 12.12
CA GLU A 59 15.75 -5.33 12.58
C GLU A 59 16.76 -4.81 11.56
N TRP A 60 16.77 -3.49 11.35
CA TRP A 60 17.88 -2.80 10.71
C TRP A 60 18.01 -1.47 11.39
N THR A 61 19.02 -1.37 12.24
CA THR A 61 19.27 -0.26 13.16
C THR A 61 20.75 0.15 13.08
N PRO A 62 21.20 1.21 13.77
CA PRO A 62 22.62 1.56 13.80
C PRO A 62 23.54 0.46 14.36
N SER A 63 23.00 -0.49 15.13
CA SER A 63 23.81 -1.47 15.89
C SER A 63 23.58 -2.92 15.48
N ASN A 64 22.43 -3.24 14.90
CA ASN A 64 22.05 -4.59 14.51
C ASN A 64 21.36 -4.57 13.15
N LYS A 65 21.43 -5.70 12.46
CA LYS A 65 20.79 -5.91 11.16
C LYS A 65 20.45 -7.38 10.99
N ASP A 66 19.26 -7.65 10.47
CA ASP A 66 18.87 -8.95 9.94
C ASP A 66 19.03 -8.99 8.42
N ILE A 67 19.46 -10.14 7.91
CA ILE A 67 19.52 -10.42 6.47
C ILE A 67 18.32 -11.31 6.13
N LEU A 68 17.53 -10.87 5.16
CA LEU A 68 16.24 -11.47 4.80
C LEU A 68 16.21 -11.81 3.30
N ASP A 69 15.46 -12.85 2.91
CA ASP A 69 15.20 -13.14 1.49
C ASP A 69 14.17 -12.18 0.88
N LEU A 70 13.06 -11.94 1.60
CA LEU A 70 11.93 -11.06 1.24
C LEU A 70 11.04 -11.57 0.10
N TYR A 71 11.39 -12.66 -0.58
CA TYR A 71 10.58 -13.20 -1.67
C TYR A 71 9.44 -14.05 -1.12
N PRO A 72 8.17 -13.77 -1.48
CA PRO A 72 7.05 -14.62 -1.07
C PRO A 72 7.15 -16.07 -1.60
N ASP A 73 7.26 -17.05 -0.71
CA ASP A 73 7.12 -18.49 -1.02
C ASP A 73 5.66 -18.93 -1.13
N VAL A 74 4.80 -18.27 -0.37
CA VAL A 74 3.35 -18.49 -0.36
C VAL A 74 2.60 -17.16 -0.40
N TYR A 75 1.45 -17.15 -1.07
CA TYR A 75 0.63 -15.94 -1.16
C TYR A 75 -0.25 -15.79 0.07
N VAL A 76 -0.07 -14.68 0.79
CA VAL A 76 -0.81 -14.38 2.02
C VAL A 76 -1.75 -13.21 1.77
N GLY A 77 -3.01 -13.39 2.15
CA GLY A 77 -3.99 -12.32 2.24
C GLY A 77 -4.66 -12.34 3.61
N ARG A 78 -5.00 -11.15 4.11
CA ARG A 78 -5.64 -10.97 5.42
C ARG A 78 -7.10 -10.57 5.24
N LEU A 79 -7.99 -11.20 6.01
CA LEU A 79 -9.35 -10.69 6.25
C LEU A 79 -9.39 -10.00 7.61
N PRO A 80 -9.03 -8.69 7.70
CA PRO A 80 -8.99 -8.00 8.97
C PRO A 80 -10.40 -7.92 9.57
N CYS A 81 -10.53 -8.34 10.84
CA CYS A 81 -11.83 -8.36 11.51
C CYS A 81 -11.71 -8.32 13.04
N ARG A 82 -12.73 -7.73 13.67
CA ARG A 82 -12.93 -7.63 15.13
C ARG A 82 -14.12 -8.42 15.61
N ASN A 83 -15.03 -8.76 14.72
CA ASN A 83 -16.27 -9.42 15.06
C ASN A 83 -16.77 -10.36 13.94
N LYS A 84 -17.76 -11.18 14.29
CA LYS A 84 -18.33 -12.16 13.36
C LYS A 84 -19.08 -11.53 12.19
N MET A 85 -19.55 -10.28 12.33
CA MET A 85 -20.29 -9.60 11.26
C MET A 85 -19.34 -9.21 10.13
N GLU A 86 -18.17 -8.66 10.43
CA GLU A 86 -17.14 -8.37 9.43
C GLU A 86 -16.65 -9.62 8.71
N VAL A 87 -16.40 -10.71 9.44
CA VAL A 87 -16.06 -12.02 8.82
C VAL A 87 -17.17 -12.44 7.86
N LYS A 88 -18.42 -12.41 8.31
CA LYS A 88 -19.57 -12.78 7.47
C LYS A 88 -19.66 -11.89 6.22
N THR A 89 -19.50 -10.57 6.38
CA THR A 89 -19.53 -9.62 5.26
C THR A 89 -18.47 -9.94 4.22
N MET A 90 -17.21 -10.08 4.62
CA MET A 90 -16.13 -10.33 3.67
C MET A 90 -16.26 -11.70 3.00
N VAL A 91 -16.60 -12.75 3.75
CA VAL A 91 -16.81 -14.09 3.19
C VAL A 91 -18.00 -14.11 2.21
N ASP A 92 -19.11 -13.46 2.54
CA ASP A 92 -20.26 -13.37 1.63
C ASP A 92 -19.90 -12.61 0.34
N LYS A 93 -19.08 -11.56 0.45
CA LYS A 93 -18.55 -10.81 -0.71
C LYS A 93 -17.70 -11.72 -1.59
N ILE A 94 -16.73 -12.44 -1.04
CA ILE A 94 -15.84 -13.37 -1.76
C ILE A 94 -16.67 -14.41 -2.51
N ILE A 95 -17.55 -15.13 -1.81
CA ILE A 95 -18.41 -16.15 -2.43
C ILE A 95 -19.25 -15.55 -3.56
N THR A 96 -19.83 -14.36 -3.34
CA THR A 96 -20.63 -13.68 -4.36
C THR A 96 -19.79 -13.27 -5.56
N TYR A 97 -18.58 -12.79 -5.32
CA TYR A 97 -17.65 -12.33 -6.34
C TYR A 97 -17.21 -13.49 -7.25
N GLU A 98 -16.66 -14.55 -6.66
CA GLU A 98 -16.21 -15.74 -7.39
C GLU A 98 -17.34 -16.42 -8.16
N SER A 99 -18.56 -16.37 -7.63
CA SER A 99 -19.72 -17.02 -8.26
C SER A 99 -20.37 -16.20 -9.38
N ASN A 100 -20.21 -14.86 -9.41
CA ASN A 100 -21.04 -14.00 -10.26
C ASN A 100 -20.27 -12.94 -11.08
N THR A 101 -19.00 -12.66 -10.78
CA THR A 101 -18.25 -11.55 -11.40
C THR A 101 -17.68 -11.90 -12.76
N TYR A 102 -17.33 -13.17 -13.03
CA TYR A 102 -16.70 -13.55 -14.29
C TYR A 102 -17.50 -13.11 -15.51
N GLY A 103 -16.85 -12.38 -16.43
CA GLY A 103 -17.45 -11.85 -17.66
C GLY A 103 -18.37 -10.64 -17.49
N GLN A 104 -18.53 -10.10 -16.28
CA GLN A 104 -19.34 -8.91 -16.05
C GLN A 104 -18.67 -7.66 -16.63
N GLN A 105 -19.45 -6.82 -17.31
CA GLN A 105 -18.93 -5.64 -18.00
C GLN A 105 -18.37 -4.58 -17.05
N TRP A 106 -18.93 -4.44 -15.84
CA TRP A 106 -18.44 -3.49 -14.85
C TRP A 106 -17.01 -3.79 -14.41
N PHE A 107 -16.57 -5.05 -14.51
CA PHE A 107 -15.20 -5.42 -14.16
C PHE A 107 -14.19 -4.85 -15.16
N LYS A 108 -14.57 -4.57 -16.40
CA LYS A 108 -13.68 -3.98 -17.42
C LYS A 108 -13.53 -2.45 -17.29
N LYS A 109 -13.65 -1.95 -16.06
CA LYS A 109 -13.46 -0.54 -15.71
C LYS A 109 -12.34 -0.39 -14.69
N MET A 110 -11.52 0.62 -14.87
CA MET A 110 -10.50 1.04 -13.91
C MET A 110 -10.70 2.52 -13.59
N VAL A 111 -10.82 2.83 -12.30
CA VAL A 111 -10.86 4.21 -11.80
C VAL A 111 -9.51 4.52 -11.15
N VAL A 112 -8.95 5.67 -11.47
CA VAL A 112 -7.71 6.16 -10.86
C VAL A 112 -7.96 7.53 -10.24
N ILE A 113 -7.37 7.76 -9.06
CA ILE A 113 -7.54 8.97 -8.26
C ILE A 113 -6.15 9.45 -7.86
N GLY A 114 -5.80 10.66 -8.27
CA GLY A 114 -4.47 11.22 -8.04
C GLY A 114 -4.49 12.74 -7.99
N GLY A 115 -3.54 13.29 -7.25
CA GLY A 115 -3.30 14.73 -7.21
C GLY A 115 -1.84 15.04 -6.93
N ASP A 116 -1.60 16.28 -6.51
CA ASP A 116 -0.26 16.77 -6.26
C ASP A 116 0.18 16.28 -4.89
N SER A 117 1.26 15.51 -4.84
CA SER A 117 1.67 14.82 -3.62
C SER A 117 2.79 15.60 -2.95
N PHE A 118 3.73 16.15 -3.70
CA PHE A 118 4.91 16.75 -3.11
C PHE A 118 5.32 18.05 -3.84
N PRO A 119 5.86 19.04 -3.11
CA PRO A 119 6.50 20.17 -3.76
C PRO A 119 7.77 19.71 -4.47
N ASP A 120 7.83 19.88 -5.79
CA ASP A 120 8.96 19.43 -6.60
C ASP A 120 9.68 20.56 -7.37
N GLN A 121 9.23 21.81 -7.22
CA GLN A 121 9.85 22.96 -7.92
C GLN A 121 11.32 23.18 -7.54
N GLU A 122 11.73 22.75 -6.34
CA GLU A 122 13.13 22.84 -5.92
C GLU A 122 14.06 21.90 -6.72
N PHE A 123 13.49 20.85 -7.32
CA PHE A 123 14.16 19.91 -8.22
C PHE A 123 14.04 20.33 -9.69
N GLY A 124 13.36 21.44 -9.98
CA GLY A 124 13.22 21.99 -11.33
C GLY A 124 12.14 21.34 -12.19
N THR A 125 11.26 20.55 -11.56
CA THR A 125 10.09 19.90 -12.16
C THR A 125 8.79 20.55 -11.64
N ASP A 126 7.65 20.07 -12.15
CA ASP A 126 6.29 20.52 -11.77
C ASP A 126 5.32 19.36 -12.07
N TYR A 127 5.66 18.18 -11.57
CA TYR A 127 4.86 16.98 -11.75
C TYR A 127 3.71 16.97 -10.76
N ILE A 128 2.55 16.47 -11.19
CA ILE A 128 1.46 16.12 -10.29
C ILE A 128 1.61 14.62 -10.03
N GLU A 129 2.46 14.22 -9.07
CA GLU A 129 2.99 12.85 -8.98
C GLU A 129 1.89 11.80 -8.99
N GLY A 130 0.82 12.01 -8.22
CA GLY A 130 -0.27 11.06 -8.13
C GLY A 130 -1.01 10.88 -9.45
N GLN A 131 -1.09 11.91 -10.30
CA GLN A 131 -1.65 11.78 -11.64
C GLN A 131 -0.69 11.09 -12.62
N VAL A 132 0.62 11.33 -12.48
CA VAL A 132 1.67 10.66 -13.29
C VAL A 132 1.67 9.16 -13.01
N GLU A 133 1.69 8.76 -11.74
CA GLU A 133 1.61 7.35 -11.31
C GLU A 133 0.31 6.69 -11.78
N CYS A 134 -0.82 7.41 -11.67
CA CYS A 134 -2.11 6.92 -12.14
C CYS A 134 -2.11 6.69 -13.67
N ASP A 135 -1.60 7.64 -14.46
CA ASP A 135 -1.51 7.48 -15.92
C ASP A 135 -0.55 6.35 -16.31
N TYR A 136 0.52 6.13 -15.54
CA TYR A 136 1.42 4.99 -15.73
C TYR A 136 0.72 3.66 -15.45
N ALA A 137 -0.04 3.56 -14.35
CA ALA A 137 -0.87 2.38 -14.06
C ALA A 137 -1.92 2.11 -15.16
N LEU A 138 -2.56 3.16 -15.69
CA LEU A 138 -3.51 3.04 -16.79
C LEU A 138 -2.87 2.54 -18.09
N SER A 139 -1.60 2.86 -18.33
CA SER A 139 -0.87 2.42 -19.52
C SER A 139 -0.77 0.89 -19.64
N PHE A 140 -0.72 0.18 -18.50
CA PHE A 140 -0.73 -1.28 -18.46
C PHE A 140 -2.13 -1.89 -18.66
N MET A 141 -3.18 -1.07 -18.71
CA MET A 141 -4.57 -1.50 -18.63
C MET A 141 -5.38 -1.09 -19.87
N GLU A 142 -4.77 -1.07 -21.06
CA GLU A 142 -5.41 -0.66 -22.33
C GLU A 142 -6.72 -1.42 -22.66
N GLY A 143 -6.90 -2.63 -22.11
CA GLY A 143 -8.11 -3.44 -22.26
C GLY A 143 -9.29 -3.07 -21.35
N PHE A 144 -9.15 -2.00 -20.55
CA PHE A 144 -10.16 -1.51 -19.62
C PHE A 144 -10.65 -0.11 -20.03
N GLU A 145 -11.90 0.20 -19.70
CA GLU A 145 -12.40 1.58 -19.71
C GLU A 145 -11.78 2.33 -18.53
N HIS A 146 -11.14 3.47 -18.82
CA HIS A 146 -10.47 4.29 -17.81
C HIS A 146 -11.36 5.43 -17.34
N THR A 147 -11.27 5.78 -16.07
CA THR A 147 -11.88 6.98 -15.50
C THR A 147 -10.89 7.62 -14.55
N ARG A 148 -10.49 8.86 -14.86
CA ARG A 148 -9.52 9.63 -14.09
C ARG A 148 -10.24 10.66 -13.24
N ILE A 149 -10.04 10.57 -11.92
CA ILE A 149 -10.54 11.53 -10.95
C ILE A 149 -9.33 12.31 -10.43
N TYR A 150 -9.06 13.45 -11.03
CA TYR A 150 -7.81 14.18 -10.84
C TYR A 150 -8.07 15.58 -10.31
N VAL A 151 -7.08 16.15 -9.62
CA VAL A 151 -7.14 17.56 -9.18
C VAL A 151 -7.01 18.51 -10.38
N GLU A 152 -6.34 18.09 -11.45
CA GLU A 152 -6.25 18.83 -12.71
C GLU A 152 -6.35 17.90 -13.93
N GLY A 153 -7.16 18.27 -14.93
CA GLY A 153 -7.18 17.61 -16.24
C GLY A 153 -7.81 16.21 -16.31
N GLY A 154 -8.39 15.69 -15.22
CA GLY A 154 -9.11 14.41 -15.20
C GLY A 154 -10.48 14.44 -15.89
N ASP A 155 -11.08 13.26 -16.03
CA ASP A 155 -12.46 13.12 -16.54
C ASP A 155 -13.47 13.67 -15.53
N TYR A 156 -13.12 13.61 -14.23
CA TYR A 156 -13.83 14.26 -13.13
C TYR A 156 -12.83 15.00 -12.23
N GLU A 157 -13.24 16.18 -11.75
CA GLU A 157 -12.51 16.88 -10.69
C GLU A 157 -12.54 16.07 -9.40
N PHE A 158 -11.39 15.95 -8.74
CA PHE A 158 -11.31 15.28 -7.46
C PHE A 158 -11.99 16.11 -6.36
N THR A 159 -13.17 15.66 -5.98
CA THR A 159 -13.83 16.00 -4.71
C THR A 159 -14.28 14.71 -4.03
N PRO A 160 -14.43 14.69 -2.69
CA PRO A 160 -14.89 13.51 -2.00
C PRO A 160 -16.26 13.03 -2.50
N GLU A 161 -17.16 13.96 -2.83
CA GLU A 161 -18.48 13.65 -3.38
C GLU A 161 -18.41 13.06 -4.79
N ASN A 162 -17.51 13.55 -5.66
CA ASN A 162 -17.30 12.97 -6.98
C ASN A 162 -16.70 11.57 -6.88
N ALA A 163 -15.69 11.38 -6.02
CA ALA A 163 -15.10 10.08 -5.77
C ALA A 163 -16.13 9.08 -5.20
N GLU A 164 -16.91 9.48 -4.19
CA GLU A 164 -18.00 8.65 -3.64
C GLU A 164 -19.01 8.23 -4.71
N ARG A 165 -19.42 9.18 -5.56
CA ARG A 165 -20.38 8.94 -6.63
C ARG A 165 -19.84 7.95 -7.65
N ILE A 166 -18.63 8.19 -8.16
CA ILE A 166 -18.01 7.35 -9.20
C ILE A 166 -17.73 5.96 -8.67
N LEU A 167 -17.04 5.83 -7.52
CA LEU A 167 -16.73 4.54 -6.90
C LEU A 167 -17.98 3.76 -6.47
N SER A 168 -19.14 4.42 -6.35
CA SER A 168 -20.43 3.74 -6.10
C SER A 168 -21.05 3.12 -7.36
N GLU A 169 -20.51 3.37 -8.55
CA GLU A 169 -21.00 2.79 -9.81
C GLU A 169 -20.52 1.34 -9.99
N GLY A 170 -19.31 1.05 -9.52
CA GLY A 170 -18.68 -0.26 -9.44
C GLY A 170 -17.76 -0.57 -10.64
N GLU A 171 -16.54 -0.99 -10.30
CA GLU A 171 -15.40 -1.11 -11.21
C GLU A 171 -14.59 -2.38 -10.90
N GLY A 172 -13.78 -2.85 -11.85
CA GLY A 172 -12.90 -4.00 -11.60
C GLY A 172 -11.66 -3.61 -10.80
N PHE A 173 -11.08 -2.45 -11.10
CA PHE A 173 -9.87 -1.96 -10.44
C PHE A 173 -10.01 -0.51 -10.00
N VAL A 174 -9.38 -0.20 -8.88
CA VAL A 174 -9.22 1.17 -8.39
C VAL A 174 -7.78 1.39 -7.97
N TYR A 175 -7.21 2.54 -8.33
CA TYR A 175 -5.93 2.99 -7.84
C TYR A 175 -6.05 4.40 -7.24
N PHE A 176 -5.49 4.58 -6.04
CA PHE A 176 -5.30 5.86 -5.40
C PHE A 176 -3.80 6.12 -5.29
N SER A 177 -3.29 7.27 -5.74
CA SER A 177 -1.90 7.69 -5.49
C SER A 177 -1.85 9.07 -4.83
N GLY A 178 -1.28 9.11 -3.64
CA GLY A 178 -1.23 10.30 -2.78
C GLY A 178 -0.76 9.98 -1.36
N HIS A 179 -1.27 10.74 -0.39
CA HIS A 179 -0.93 10.62 1.02
C HIS A 179 -1.90 9.75 1.80
N GLY A 180 -1.46 9.28 2.96
CA GLY A 180 -2.27 8.43 3.81
C GLY A 180 -2.01 8.59 5.29
N ASN A 181 -3.02 8.22 6.06
CA ASN A 181 -2.87 7.71 7.41
C ASN A 181 -3.91 6.58 7.60
N PRO A 182 -3.97 5.92 8.76
CA PRO A 182 -4.94 4.86 8.98
C PRO A 182 -6.41 5.28 8.86
N ALA A 183 -6.74 6.57 9.00
CA ALA A 183 -8.11 7.08 8.97
C ALA A 183 -8.50 7.76 7.65
N SER A 184 -7.53 8.14 6.82
CA SER A 184 -7.78 8.95 5.62
C SER A 184 -6.76 8.66 4.53
N TRP A 185 -7.20 8.80 3.30
CA TRP A 185 -6.33 9.03 2.15
C TRP A 185 -6.55 10.47 1.69
N ALA A 186 -5.51 11.16 1.21
CA ALA A 186 -5.63 12.54 0.79
C ALA A 186 -4.60 12.93 -0.28
N THR A 187 -4.81 14.08 -0.92
CA THR A 187 -3.87 14.71 -1.85
C THR A 187 -4.03 16.22 -1.83
N HIS A 188 -3.13 16.94 -2.51
CA HIS A 188 -3.22 18.38 -2.69
C HIS A 188 -3.71 18.79 -4.09
N PRO A 189 -4.37 19.96 -4.22
CA PRO A 189 -4.46 20.64 -5.50
C PRO A 189 -3.06 20.98 -6.02
N HIS A 190 -2.92 21.11 -7.34
CA HIS A 190 -1.67 21.48 -7.99
C HIS A 190 -1.07 22.76 -7.38
N ASN A 191 0.13 22.66 -6.83
CA ASN A 191 0.90 23.72 -6.20
C ASN A 191 0.24 24.41 -4.98
N ASP A 192 -0.67 23.71 -4.29
CA ASP A 192 -1.29 24.15 -3.03
C ASP A 192 -1.18 23.08 -1.93
N PHE A 193 0.04 22.90 -1.41
CA PHE A 193 0.39 21.91 -0.39
C PHE A 193 -0.15 22.24 1.02
N GLU A 194 -0.79 23.39 1.21
CA GLU A 194 -1.47 23.74 2.47
C GLU A 194 -2.92 23.26 2.48
N THR A 195 -3.53 23.05 1.31
CA THR A 195 -4.90 22.59 1.15
C THR A 195 -4.94 21.07 1.00
N TRP A 196 -5.65 20.39 1.90
CA TRP A 196 -5.86 18.95 1.85
C TRP A 196 -7.23 18.61 1.27
N ILE A 197 -7.29 17.66 0.32
CA ILE A 197 -8.53 17.05 -0.17
C ILE A 197 -8.57 15.60 0.32
N ASP A 198 -9.43 15.32 1.29
CA ASP A 198 -9.50 14.03 1.99
C ASP A 198 -10.60 13.09 1.46
N PHE A 199 -10.27 11.81 1.32
CA PHE A 199 -11.21 10.70 1.20
C PHE A 199 -11.04 9.74 2.41
N GLY A 200 -11.81 9.99 3.47
CA GLY A 200 -11.64 9.32 4.75
C GLY A 200 -12.68 8.23 5.06
N LEU A 201 -12.62 7.68 6.29
CA LEU A 201 -13.53 6.61 6.73
C LEU A 201 -15.03 6.96 6.62
N LYS A 202 -15.40 8.25 6.60
CA LYS A 202 -16.79 8.68 6.39
C LYS A 202 -17.21 8.48 4.93
N ASN A 203 -16.32 8.79 3.99
CA ASN A 203 -16.57 8.67 2.56
C ASN A 203 -16.68 7.20 2.15
N ILE A 204 -15.78 6.34 2.67
CA ILE A 204 -15.92 4.88 2.52
C ILE A 204 -17.27 4.38 3.05
N ARG A 205 -17.77 4.97 4.14
CA ARG A 205 -19.07 4.60 4.71
C ARG A 205 -20.26 4.99 3.83
N ALA A 206 -20.08 5.96 2.93
CA ALA A 206 -21.08 6.42 1.98
C ALA A 206 -21.12 5.60 0.68
N LEU A 207 -20.06 4.82 0.38
CA LEU A 207 -20.01 3.98 -0.82
C LEU A 207 -21.18 2.99 -0.91
N SER A 208 -21.67 2.81 -2.14
CA SER A 208 -22.90 2.05 -2.42
C SER A 208 -22.83 1.15 -3.66
N ASN A 209 -21.62 0.77 -4.09
CA ASN A 209 -21.37 -0.13 -5.23
C ASN A 209 -21.84 -1.59 -5.04
N GLY A 210 -22.39 -1.94 -3.87
CA GLY A 210 -23.02 -3.23 -3.65
C GLY A 210 -22.05 -4.40 -3.87
N ASN A 211 -22.35 -5.27 -4.85
CA ASN A 211 -21.53 -6.44 -5.18
C ASN A 211 -20.56 -6.20 -6.34
N LYS A 212 -20.43 -4.97 -6.84
CA LYS A 212 -19.46 -4.60 -7.89
C LYS A 212 -18.21 -4.06 -7.21
N LEU A 213 -17.35 -4.96 -6.78
CA LEU A 213 -16.31 -4.68 -5.80
C LEU A 213 -14.94 -4.65 -6.49
N PRO A 214 -14.23 -3.51 -6.54
CA PRO A 214 -12.92 -3.45 -7.17
C PRO A 214 -11.85 -4.18 -6.35
N VAL A 215 -10.82 -4.68 -7.05
CA VAL A 215 -9.49 -4.87 -6.46
C VAL A 215 -8.82 -3.51 -6.40
N LEU A 216 -8.42 -3.08 -5.22
CA LEU A 216 -7.94 -1.72 -4.97
C LEU A 216 -6.46 -1.73 -4.57
N VAL A 217 -5.66 -0.91 -5.24
CA VAL A 217 -4.30 -0.54 -4.81
C VAL A 217 -4.37 0.90 -4.26
N VAL A 218 -3.70 1.16 -3.14
CA VAL A 218 -3.60 2.51 -2.56
C VAL A 218 -2.14 2.83 -2.22
N GLY A 219 -1.66 3.90 -2.84
CA GLY A 219 -0.45 4.61 -2.47
C GLY A 219 -0.71 5.62 -1.37
N GLY A 220 0.23 5.66 -0.43
CA GLY A 220 0.18 6.50 0.75
C GLY A 220 0.57 5.76 2.03
N CYS A 221 0.84 6.55 3.06
CA CYS A 221 1.26 6.08 4.37
C CYS A 221 0.12 5.38 5.13
N HIS A 222 0.40 4.22 5.72
CA HIS A 222 -0.40 3.59 6.78
C HIS A 222 -1.87 3.28 6.45
N ASN A 223 -2.32 3.40 5.20
CA ASN A 223 -3.72 3.14 4.85
C ASN A 223 -4.13 1.71 5.20
N SER A 224 -3.18 0.77 5.26
CA SER A 224 -3.36 -0.62 5.68
C SER A 224 -2.79 -0.93 7.07
N GLN A 225 -2.58 0.06 7.95
CA GLN A 225 -2.10 -0.18 9.32
C GLN A 225 -3.18 -0.86 10.20
N PHE A 226 -3.32 -2.18 10.14
CA PHE A 226 -4.39 -2.92 10.80
C PHE A 226 -4.27 -3.07 12.32
N ASN A 227 -3.20 -2.53 12.95
CA ASN A 227 -3.00 -2.51 14.41
C ASN A 227 -3.58 -1.25 15.11
N VAL A 228 -4.33 -0.40 14.40
CA VAL A 228 -5.04 0.75 14.98
C VAL A 228 -6.00 0.36 16.09
N THR A 229 -6.30 1.24 17.03
CA THR A 229 -7.42 1.05 17.96
C THR A 229 -7.77 2.34 18.68
N LEU A 230 -9.05 2.53 19.00
CA LEU A 230 -9.50 3.62 19.87
C LEU A 230 -8.77 3.66 21.23
N LEU A 231 -8.23 2.52 21.70
CA LEU A 231 -7.48 2.46 22.96
C LEU A 231 -6.04 3.01 22.86
N ARG A 232 -5.50 3.28 21.66
CA ARG A 232 -4.18 3.90 21.50
C ARG A 232 -4.12 5.27 22.14
N PHE A 233 -5.22 6.01 22.15
CA PHE A 233 -5.34 7.28 22.88
C PHE A 233 -4.97 7.16 24.38
N LEU A 234 -5.24 6.02 25.02
CA LEU A 234 -4.89 5.82 26.43
C LEU A 234 -3.38 5.63 26.66
N LYS A 235 -2.61 5.28 25.62
CA LYS A 235 -1.16 5.08 25.67
C LYS A 235 -0.39 6.28 25.11
N GLU A 236 -0.84 6.78 23.97
CA GLU A 236 -0.13 7.76 23.12
C GLU A 236 -0.78 9.16 23.15
N GLY A 237 -1.94 9.29 23.79
CA GLY A 237 -2.62 10.57 23.95
C GLY A 237 -3.11 11.16 22.63
N ILE A 238 -2.98 12.49 22.50
CA ILE A 238 -3.46 13.24 21.33
C ILE A 238 -2.70 12.89 20.04
N TRP A 239 -1.47 12.38 20.14
CA TRP A 239 -0.67 12.00 18.97
C TRP A 239 -1.31 10.85 18.19
N ALA A 240 -1.86 9.85 18.87
CA ALA A 240 -2.60 8.76 18.21
C ALA A 240 -3.82 9.26 17.41
N TYR A 241 -4.40 10.41 17.79
CA TYR A 241 -5.47 11.02 16.99
C TYR A 241 -4.90 11.67 15.72
N TYR A 242 -3.82 12.46 15.84
CA TYR A 242 -3.21 13.14 14.70
C TYR A 242 -2.60 12.16 13.68
N LEU A 243 -2.01 11.06 14.15
CA LEU A 243 -1.49 10.00 13.28
C LEU A 243 -2.60 9.08 12.73
N GLY A 244 -3.88 9.32 13.04
CA GLY A 244 -4.99 8.46 12.61
C GLY A 244 -5.07 7.09 13.29
N GLU A 245 -4.12 6.73 14.15
CA GLU A 245 -4.03 5.42 14.81
C GLU A 245 -5.15 5.17 15.84
N MET A 246 -5.79 6.25 16.33
CA MET A 246 -7.01 6.21 17.15
C MET A 246 -8.26 5.94 16.28
N SER A 247 -8.18 4.94 15.41
CA SER A 247 -9.27 4.54 14.52
C SER A 247 -9.87 3.18 14.90
N PRO A 248 -11.17 2.96 14.66
CA PRO A 248 -11.80 1.68 14.93
C PRO A 248 -11.33 0.58 13.97
N GLU A 249 -11.04 0.95 12.73
CA GLU A 249 -10.47 0.16 11.65
C GLU A 249 -9.63 1.11 10.77
N CYS A 250 -8.59 0.59 10.09
CA CYS A 250 -7.83 1.40 9.14
C CYS A 250 -8.56 1.52 7.80
N TRP A 251 -8.11 2.45 6.96
CA TRP A 251 -8.72 2.82 5.68
C TRP A 251 -8.94 1.61 4.77
N GLY A 252 -7.88 0.84 4.49
CA GLY A 252 -7.94 -0.33 3.62
C GLY A 252 -8.79 -1.47 4.19
N TRP A 253 -8.77 -1.64 5.52
CA TRP A 253 -9.66 -2.60 6.17
C TRP A 253 -11.13 -2.19 6.04
N LEU A 254 -11.46 -0.91 6.23
CA LEU A 254 -12.85 -0.47 6.09
C LEU A 254 -13.36 -0.68 4.65
N MET A 255 -12.51 -0.50 3.64
CA MET A 255 -12.86 -0.79 2.23
C MET A 255 -13.31 -2.25 2.04
N THR A 256 -12.56 -3.23 2.56
CA THR A 256 -12.91 -4.66 2.41
C THR A 256 -14.11 -5.07 3.27
N SER A 257 -14.23 -4.52 4.48
CA SER A 257 -15.26 -4.89 5.46
C SER A 257 -16.59 -4.11 5.34
N GLN A 258 -16.66 -3.09 4.49
CA GLN A 258 -17.88 -2.32 4.24
C GLN A 258 -19.02 -3.21 3.72
N ALA A 259 -20.16 -3.23 4.40
CA ALA A 259 -21.29 -4.09 4.07
C ALA A 259 -22.10 -3.66 2.83
N LYS A 260 -22.05 -2.38 2.45
CA LYS A 260 -22.84 -1.82 1.32
C LYS A 260 -22.06 -1.66 0.01
N GLY A 261 -20.80 -2.08 -0.02
CA GLY A 261 -19.88 -1.77 -1.11
C GLY A 261 -18.44 -1.81 -0.64
N GLY A 262 -17.61 -0.86 -1.08
CA GLY A 262 -16.17 -0.86 -0.81
C GLY A 262 -15.43 -1.73 -1.82
N SER A 263 -14.39 -2.44 -1.39
CA SER A 263 -13.56 -3.29 -2.26
C SER A 263 -13.78 -4.79 -1.99
N ILE A 264 -13.32 -5.63 -2.91
CA ILE A 264 -13.16 -7.09 -2.67
C ILE A 264 -11.81 -7.37 -2.04
N ALA A 265 -10.80 -6.58 -2.43
CA ALA A 265 -9.47 -6.60 -1.88
C ALA A 265 -8.86 -5.19 -1.86
N THR A 266 -7.95 -4.94 -0.93
CA THR A 266 -7.18 -3.70 -0.83
C THR A 266 -5.71 -4.04 -0.57
N ILE A 267 -4.81 -3.46 -1.36
CA ILE A 267 -3.37 -3.59 -1.24
C ILE A 267 -2.79 -2.21 -0.92
N GLY A 268 -1.93 -2.12 0.09
CA GLY A 268 -1.27 -0.86 0.45
C GLY A 268 -0.44 -0.97 1.71
N ASN A 269 0.13 0.16 2.13
CA ASN A 269 1.19 0.19 3.14
C ASN A 269 0.68 0.12 4.57
N THR A 270 1.36 -0.66 5.40
CA THR A 270 1.12 -0.72 6.86
C THR A 270 1.91 0.31 7.64
N GLY A 271 2.98 0.88 7.07
CA GLY A 271 3.82 1.94 7.64
C GLY A 271 3.97 3.13 6.69
N LEU A 272 5.09 3.85 6.77
CA LEU A 272 5.39 4.97 5.88
C LEU A 272 5.69 4.51 4.45
N GLY A 273 4.72 4.70 3.56
CA GLY A 273 4.89 4.51 2.12
C GLY A 273 5.76 5.61 1.53
N TYR A 274 6.84 5.24 0.86
CA TYR A 274 7.75 6.17 0.21
C TYR A 274 7.43 6.34 -1.27
N GLY A 275 7.45 7.59 -1.72
CA GLY A 275 7.45 8.01 -3.11
C GLY A 275 8.68 8.88 -3.40
N THR A 276 8.86 9.23 -4.66
CA THR A 276 9.97 10.04 -5.17
C THR A 276 9.45 11.23 -5.96
N VAL A 277 10.28 12.25 -6.13
CA VAL A 277 9.96 13.49 -6.85
C VAL A 277 11.07 13.82 -7.85
N GLY A 278 10.77 14.69 -8.82
CA GLY A 278 11.78 15.14 -9.77
C GLY A 278 12.12 14.13 -10.87
N ASP A 279 13.34 14.26 -11.39
CA ASP A 279 13.98 13.47 -12.46
C ASP A 279 15.49 13.51 -12.18
N GLY A 280 15.91 13.05 -11.00
CA GLY A 280 17.27 13.23 -10.50
C GLY A 280 17.39 13.13 -8.97
N PRO A 281 18.61 13.27 -8.42
CA PRO A 281 18.89 12.88 -7.04
C PRO A 281 17.96 13.51 -6.00
N VAL A 282 17.36 12.66 -5.18
CA VAL A 282 16.58 13.03 -3.98
C VAL A 282 17.12 12.32 -2.74
N ASP A 283 16.65 12.70 -1.55
CA ASP A 283 17.15 12.12 -0.29
C ASP A 283 16.93 10.60 -0.23
N GLU A 284 15.81 10.10 -0.76
CA GLU A 284 15.43 8.69 -0.78
C GLU A 284 16.24 7.89 -1.81
N VAL A 285 16.60 8.50 -2.94
CA VAL A 285 17.30 7.88 -4.08
C VAL A 285 18.46 8.78 -4.50
N PRO A 286 19.54 8.86 -3.70
CA PRO A 286 20.61 9.83 -3.91
C PRO A 286 21.46 9.59 -5.16
N ASP A 287 21.37 8.39 -5.74
CA ASP A 287 22.10 7.97 -6.93
C ASP A 287 21.23 7.99 -8.21
N SER A 288 19.99 8.51 -8.17
CA SER A 288 19.20 8.71 -9.40
C SER A 288 19.86 9.75 -10.29
N GLU A 289 19.74 9.60 -11.62
CA GLU A 289 20.35 10.50 -12.60
C GLU A 289 19.27 10.97 -13.58
N PRO A 290 19.24 12.26 -13.96
CA PRO A 290 18.22 12.77 -14.86
C PRO A 290 18.21 12.04 -16.21
N ASP A 291 17.08 11.43 -16.55
CA ASP A 291 16.88 10.70 -17.81
C ASP A 291 15.64 11.16 -18.60
N GLY A 292 14.89 12.13 -18.06
CA GLY A 292 13.70 12.70 -18.67
C GLY A 292 12.41 11.94 -18.34
N ILE A 293 12.47 10.97 -17.43
CA ILE A 293 11.33 10.24 -16.89
C ILE A 293 11.08 10.75 -15.46
N PRO A 294 9.82 10.94 -15.04
CA PRO A 294 9.55 11.31 -13.65
C PRO A 294 10.00 10.21 -12.68
N ASP A 295 10.81 10.56 -11.69
CA ASP A 295 11.33 9.60 -10.70
C ASP A 295 10.18 8.96 -9.90
N CYS A 296 9.03 9.64 -9.75
CA CYS A 296 7.83 9.12 -9.10
C CYS A 296 7.26 7.85 -9.73
N ILE A 297 7.67 7.45 -10.93
CA ILE A 297 7.28 6.15 -11.54
C ILE A 297 8.45 5.18 -11.69
N GLN A 298 9.65 5.57 -11.26
CA GLN A 298 10.87 4.80 -11.44
C GLN A 298 11.33 4.10 -10.17
N TYR A 299 10.90 4.54 -8.99
CA TYR A 299 11.38 4.01 -7.71
C TYR A 299 10.24 3.80 -6.70
N LEU A 300 10.54 3.01 -5.66
CA LEU A 300 9.72 2.88 -4.45
C LEU A 300 8.24 2.57 -4.73
N GLY A 301 7.32 3.16 -3.96
CA GLY A 301 5.87 2.94 -4.09
C GLY A 301 5.34 3.27 -5.48
N GLY A 302 5.83 4.34 -6.08
CA GLY A 302 5.41 4.78 -7.40
C GLY A 302 5.86 3.86 -8.55
N TRP A 303 6.88 3.02 -8.35
CA TRP A 303 7.14 1.87 -9.22
C TRP A 303 6.30 0.65 -8.83
N LEU A 304 6.27 0.29 -7.54
CA LEU A 304 5.64 -0.94 -7.03
C LEU A 304 4.13 -0.98 -7.32
N GLU A 305 3.44 0.11 -7.05
CA GLU A 305 1.98 0.16 -7.06
C GLU A 305 1.40 0.08 -8.49
N PRO A 306 1.87 0.89 -9.48
CA PRO A 306 1.45 0.71 -10.88
C PRO A 306 1.83 -0.67 -11.44
N HIS A 307 2.96 -1.23 -11.00
CA HIS A 307 3.47 -2.53 -11.48
C HIS A 307 2.57 -3.72 -11.09
N PHE A 308 1.66 -3.54 -10.12
CA PHE A 308 0.58 -4.50 -9.89
C PHE A 308 -0.28 -4.71 -11.14
N PHE A 309 -0.62 -3.62 -11.83
CA PHE A 309 -1.46 -3.65 -13.02
C PHE A 309 -0.70 -4.23 -14.23
N HIS A 310 0.60 -3.98 -14.34
CA HIS A 310 1.49 -4.66 -15.28
C HIS A 310 1.51 -6.19 -15.03
N SER A 311 1.71 -6.60 -13.78
CA SER A 311 1.71 -8.01 -13.39
C SER A 311 0.38 -8.70 -13.71
N TYR A 312 -0.73 -8.03 -13.46
CA TYR A 312 -2.06 -8.55 -13.79
C TYR A 312 -2.27 -8.68 -15.31
N ASN A 313 -2.14 -7.58 -16.05
CA ASN A 313 -2.63 -7.52 -17.43
C ASN A 313 -1.59 -7.96 -18.46
N GLU A 314 -0.32 -7.57 -18.30
CA GLU A 314 0.73 -7.87 -19.29
C GLU A 314 1.44 -9.20 -19.01
N LYS A 315 1.69 -9.53 -17.73
CA LYS A 315 2.21 -10.85 -17.34
C LYS A 315 1.13 -11.92 -17.23
N GLY A 316 -0.14 -11.52 -17.29
CA GLY A 316 -1.29 -12.44 -17.28
C GLY A 316 -1.48 -13.17 -15.96
N LYS A 317 -1.11 -12.55 -14.82
CA LYS A 317 -1.35 -13.11 -13.49
C LYS A 317 -2.78 -12.80 -13.06
N ASP A 318 -3.66 -13.79 -13.12
CA ASP A 318 -5.09 -13.63 -12.90
C ASP A 318 -5.58 -14.09 -11.50
N ILE A 319 -4.72 -14.72 -10.70
CA ILE A 319 -4.97 -15.02 -9.28
C ILE A 319 -4.38 -13.90 -8.42
N LEU A 320 -5.20 -13.30 -7.55
CA LEU A 320 -4.84 -12.07 -6.82
C LEU A 320 -3.53 -12.18 -6.02
N GLY A 321 -3.35 -13.28 -5.29
CA GLY A 321 -2.14 -13.53 -4.50
C GLY A 321 -0.91 -13.73 -5.38
N GLU A 322 -1.06 -14.39 -6.54
CA GLU A 322 0.02 -14.55 -7.51
C GLU A 322 0.42 -13.21 -8.12
N THR A 323 -0.55 -12.34 -8.44
CA THR A 323 -0.28 -10.97 -8.92
C THR A 323 0.50 -10.18 -7.87
N TRP A 324 0.06 -10.18 -6.61
CA TRP A 324 0.75 -9.51 -5.50
C TRP A 324 2.18 -10.04 -5.31
N GLY A 325 2.35 -11.36 -5.23
CA GLY A 325 3.67 -11.97 -5.03
C GLY A 325 4.61 -11.77 -6.22
N THR A 326 4.08 -11.80 -7.45
CA THR A 326 4.85 -11.49 -8.67
C THR A 326 5.32 -10.03 -8.65
N THR A 327 4.45 -9.10 -8.24
CA THR A 327 4.79 -7.68 -8.16
C THR A 327 5.94 -7.43 -7.17
N LEU A 328 5.88 -8.03 -5.97
CA LEU A 328 6.97 -7.97 -4.99
C LEU A 328 8.26 -8.61 -5.51
N THR A 329 8.15 -9.77 -6.16
CA THR A 329 9.30 -10.47 -6.76
C THR A 329 9.96 -9.61 -7.84
N ASP A 330 9.17 -8.97 -8.69
CA ASP A 330 9.68 -8.09 -9.74
C ASP A 330 10.37 -6.86 -9.14
N TYR A 331 9.79 -6.27 -8.09
CA TYR A 331 10.40 -5.15 -7.38
C TYR A 331 11.78 -5.54 -6.82
N LEU A 332 11.88 -6.66 -6.12
CA LEU A 332 13.16 -7.14 -5.56
C LEU A 332 14.19 -7.51 -6.63
N ASN A 333 13.75 -7.99 -7.79
CA ASN A 333 14.63 -8.24 -8.94
C ASN A 333 15.14 -6.94 -9.58
N GLN A 334 14.30 -5.90 -9.60
CA GLN A 334 14.64 -4.59 -10.14
C GLN A 334 15.53 -3.79 -9.18
N PHE A 335 15.26 -3.89 -7.88
CA PHE A 335 15.94 -3.19 -6.80
C PHE A 335 16.50 -4.19 -5.77
N PRO A 336 17.54 -4.96 -6.13
CA PRO A 336 18.11 -5.96 -5.24
C PRO A 336 18.73 -5.30 -4.00
N ILE A 337 18.50 -5.90 -2.83
CA ILE A 337 19.02 -5.39 -1.56
C ILE A 337 20.51 -5.75 -1.40
N ASP A 338 21.37 -4.74 -1.32
CA ASP A 338 22.78 -4.93 -0.95
C ASP A 338 22.92 -5.02 0.58
N TRP A 339 22.77 -6.23 1.11
CA TRP A 339 22.92 -6.51 2.54
C TRP A 339 24.36 -6.26 3.08
N THR A 340 25.34 -5.94 2.23
CA THR A 340 26.68 -5.52 2.68
C THR A 340 26.72 -4.07 3.13
N LYS A 341 25.69 -3.27 2.81
CA LYS A 341 25.53 -1.91 3.31
C LYS A 341 25.08 -1.91 4.75
N ASP A 342 25.71 -1.07 5.56
CA ASP A 342 25.29 -0.84 6.94
C ASP A 342 24.56 0.50 7.06
N TRP A 343 23.90 0.70 8.20
CA TRP A 343 23.32 1.99 8.55
C TRP A 343 24.34 3.13 8.40
N GLN A 344 23.96 4.21 7.71
CA GLN A 344 24.83 5.37 7.49
C GLN A 344 24.26 6.66 8.08
N GLY A 345 25.03 7.31 8.95
CA GLY A 345 24.79 8.68 9.40
C GLY A 345 23.61 8.87 10.37
N GLU A 346 23.24 10.15 10.55
CA GLU A 346 22.11 10.59 11.39
C GLU A 346 20.76 10.59 10.64
N ARG A 347 20.79 10.29 9.33
CA ARG A 347 19.63 10.11 8.43
C ARG A 347 19.92 8.94 7.48
N PRO A 348 19.53 7.72 7.84
CA PRO A 348 19.78 6.47 7.15
C PRO A 348 18.77 6.24 6.02
N TYR A 349 18.66 7.15 5.05
CA TYR A 349 18.03 6.80 3.78
C TYR A 349 19.05 6.04 2.95
N THR A 350 19.49 4.89 3.45
CA THR A 350 20.08 3.92 2.52
C THR A 350 18.91 3.44 1.67
N ILE A 351 19.02 3.58 0.36
CA ILE A 351 18.01 3.11 -0.59
C ILE A 351 17.68 1.64 -0.32
N GLU A 352 18.64 0.87 0.21
CA GLU A 352 18.46 -0.49 0.70
C GLU A 352 17.41 -0.59 1.82
N GLN A 353 17.49 0.23 2.88
CA GLN A 353 16.49 0.21 3.96
C GLN A 353 15.09 0.60 3.47
N VAL A 354 15.02 1.59 2.58
CA VAL A 354 13.74 2.05 2.03
C VAL A 354 13.13 0.97 1.12
N ASN A 355 13.93 0.32 0.27
CA ASN A 355 13.48 -0.80 -0.57
C ASN A 355 12.99 -2.01 0.28
N VAL A 356 13.71 -2.36 1.36
CA VAL A 356 13.26 -3.42 2.29
C VAL A 356 11.90 -3.04 2.89
N LYS A 357 11.75 -1.79 3.33
CA LYS A 357 10.49 -1.31 3.89
C LYS A 357 9.36 -1.37 2.88
N THR A 358 9.58 -0.86 1.67
CA THR A 358 8.59 -0.82 0.57
C THR A 358 7.95 -2.19 0.33
N VAL A 359 8.73 -3.29 0.35
CA VAL A 359 8.16 -4.62 0.19
C VAL A 359 7.53 -5.19 1.47
N GLN A 360 8.11 -4.89 2.64
CA GLN A 360 7.64 -5.46 3.91
C GLN A 360 6.29 -4.89 4.34
N GLU A 361 5.99 -3.64 4.01
CA GLU A 361 4.75 -2.97 4.45
C GLU A 361 3.58 -3.13 3.48
N TRP A 362 3.82 -3.59 2.25
CA TRP A 362 2.82 -3.66 1.19
C TRP A 362 1.96 -4.93 1.30
N VAL A 363 0.88 -4.85 2.07
CA VAL A 363 0.06 -6.00 2.45
C VAL A 363 -1.20 -6.14 1.61
N LEU A 364 -1.64 -7.38 1.38
CA LEU A 364 -2.90 -7.72 0.76
C LEU A 364 -4.00 -7.97 1.81
N PHE A 365 -5.02 -7.13 1.83
CA PHE A 365 -6.30 -7.42 2.47
C PHE A 365 -7.27 -8.03 1.48
N GLY A 366 -7.68 -9.27 1.69
CA GLY A 366 -8.55 -10.01 0.77
C GLY A 366 -8.26 -11.50 0.80
N ASP A 367 -8.97 -12.24 -0.04
CA ASP A 367 -8.65 -13.65 -0.32
C ASP A 367 -7.51 -13.71 -1.36
N PRO A 368 -6.33 -14.25 -1.03
CA PRO A 368 -5.23 -14.34 -1.99
C PRO A 368 -5.51 -15.35 -3.12
N SER A 369 -6.54 -16.19 -3.00
CA SER A 369 -6.93 -17.15 -4.04
C SER A 369 -8.01 -16.64 -5.00
N LEU A 370 -8.46 -15.38 -4.82
CA LEU A 370 -9.47 -14.72 -5.63
C LEU A 370 -9.14 -14.72 -7.12
#